data_AF-A0AA47FHB8-F1
#
_entry.id   AF-A0AA47FHB8-F1
#
_cell.length_a   1.000
_cell.length_b   1.000
_cell.length_c   1.000
_cell.angle_alpha   90.00
_cell.angle_beta   90.00
_cell.angle_gamma   90.00
#
_symmetry.space_group_name_H-M   'P 1'
#
loop_
_entity.id
_entity.type
_entity.pdbx_description
1 polymer ?
#
loop_
_entity_poly.entity_id
_entity_poly.type
_entity_poly.pdbx_seq_one_letter_code
_entity_poly.pdbx_strand_id
1 'polypeptide(L)'
;MSKLEVIARRVLTPLIRGESATVTVDDQPAVAMWAQKTALTAMLLSSEAQRQDGYGLPPKLYHALYKQHETLEPLQPSQIWIGRYAGNPAFHAVRVTPMVVRIPGIPEPGVPQAYLMTIVIGALLIQCLLFINEAIVIEMTSDLKLPLLWPSNDDIQWPSGQSCDSDEFAHVADGVHLKSTVDDVTLEPWSVAAQLPESALEDGKIKVPALCGKHYYYYPASLCQAAIQGHYYAFATCCECGYCYLIQLEHDGAHCKAYGAADEIKKMYEAMAGEEISIVDSAGVFFAKLITGDNADTPA
;
A
#
# COMPACT_ATOMS: atom_id res chain seq x y z
N MET A 1 -28.64 -5.56 -4.80
CA MET A 1 -27.32 -6.17 -4.52
C MET A 1 -27.03 -7.17 -5.61
N SER A 2 -25.81 -7.19 -6.16
CA SER A 2 -25.44 -8.20 -7.17
C SER A 2 -25.34 -9.59 -6.52
N LYS A 3 -25.36 -10.66 -7.34
CA LYS A 3 -25.16 -12.04 -6.87
C LYS A 3 -23.86 -12.20 -6.07
N LEU A 4 -22.79 -11.54 -6.53
CA LEU A 4 -21.49 -11.48 -5.86
C LEU A 4 -21.61 -10.95 -4.43
N GLU A 5 -22.22 -9.77 -4.24
CA GLU A 5 -22.35 -9.15 -2.91
C GLU A 5 -23.20 -9.99 -1.96
N VAL A 6 -24.22 -10.69 -2.46
CA VAL A 6 -25.05 -11.57 -1.63
C VAL A 6 -24.24 -12.73 -1.06
N ILE A 7 -23.43 -13.40 -1.90
CA ILE A 7 -22.57 -14.51 -1.49
C ILE A 7 -21.47 -14.01 -0.55
N ALA A 8 -20.73 -12.98 -0.97
CA ALA A 8 -19.65 -12.40 -0.17
C ALA A 8 -20.15 -11.94 1.21
N ARG A 9 -21.29 -11.25 1.29
CA ARG A 9 -21.86 -10.85 2.59
C ARG A 9 -22.17 -12.06 3.47
N ARG A 10 -22.79 -13.12 2.94
CA ARG A 10 -23.14 -14.32 3.72
C ARG A 10 -21.89 -14.95 4.33
N VAL A 11 -20.83 -15.07 3.53
CA VAL A 11 -19.60 -15.76 3.92
C VAL A 11 -18.70 -14.89 4.79
N LEU A 12 -18.51 -13.62 4.43
CA LEU A 12 -17.55 -12.74 5.08
C LEU A 12 -18.06 -12.11 6.38
N THR A 13 -19.38 -11.98 6.58
CA THR A 13 -19.92 -11.37 7.82
C THR A 13 -19.42 -12.07 9.10
N PRO A 14 -19.51 -13.41 9.26
CA PRO A 14 -18.99 -14.06 10.46
C PRO A 14 -17.46 -13.89 10.59
N LEU A 15 -16.73 -13.97 9.47
CA LEU A 15 -15.26 -13.79 9.44
C LEU A 15 -14.84 -12.40 9.94
N ILE A 16 -15.51 -11.35 9.45
CA ILE A 16 -15.27 -9.95 9.85
C ILE A 16 -15.53 -9.76 11.35
N ARG A 17 -16.52 -10.46 11.91
CA ARG A 17 -16.84 -10.45 13.34
C ARG A 17 -15.90 -11.31 14.18
N GLY A 18 -15.00 -12.07 13.57
CA GLY A 18 -14.09 -12.99 14.25
C GLY A 18 -14.77 -14.28 14.73
N GLU A 19 -15.95 -14.60 14.18
CA GLU A 19 -16.68 -15.83 14.47
C GLU A 19 -16.06 -17.00 13.69
N SER A 20 -16.06 -18.20 14.28
CA SER A 20 -15.65 -19.41 13.57
C SER A 20 -16.63 -19.74 12.45
N ALA A 21 -16.12 -20.13 11.28
CA ALA A 21 -16.95 -20.48 10.13
C ALA A 21 -16.20 -21.42 9.18
N THR A 22 -16.93 -21.96 8.20
CA THR A 22 -16.37 -22.69 7.07
C THR A 22 -16.58 -21.89 5.80
N VAL A 23 -15.52 -21.68 5.01
CA VAL A 23 -15.63 -21.19 3.63
C VAL A 23 -15.61 -22.40 2.71
N THR A 24 -16.78 -22.74 2.16
CA THR A 24 -16.93 -23.93 1.30
C THR A 24 -16.34 -23.69 -0.07
N VAL A 25 -15.83 -24.73 -0.73
CA VAL A 25 -15.25 -24.65 -2.09
C VAL A 25 -16.15 -23.88 -3.07
N ASP A 26 -17.46 -24.13 -3.06
CA ASP A 26 -18.43 -23.47 -3.94
C ASP A 26 -18.51 -21.93 -3.77
N ASP A 27 -18.15 -21.44 -2.59
CA ASP A 27 -18.21 -20.02 -2.23
C ASP A 27 -16.90 -19.28 -2.49
N GLN A 28 -15.78 -20.01 -2.53
CA GLN A 28 -14.43 -19.47 -2.67
C GLN A 28 -14.25 -18.57 -3.90
N PRO A 29 -14.68 -18.95 -5.13
CA PRO A 29 -14.51 -18.07 -6.29
C PRO A 29 -15.20 -16.72 -6.11
N ALA A 30 -16.42 -16.70 -5.56
CA ALA A 30 -17.16 -15.47 -5.35
C ALA A 30 -16.51 -14.58 -4.27
N VAL A 31 -15.98 -15.17 -3.20
CA VAL A 31 -15.26 -14.41 -2.16
C VAL A 31 -13.95 -13.84 -2.73
N ALA A 32 -13.22 -14.65 -3.49
CA ALA A 32 -12.00 -14.28 -4.18
C ALA A 32 -12.23 -13.11 -5.16
N MET A 33 -13.26 -13.21 -6.00
CA MET A 33 -13.67 -12.16 -6.94
C MET A 33 -14.11 -10.89 -6.21
N TRP A 34 -14.85 -11.02 -5.09
CA TRP A 34 -15.23 -9.88 -4.27
C TRP A 34 -14.01 -9.13 -3.72
N ALA A 35 -13.03 -9.86 -3.18
CA ALA A 35 -11.80 -9.26 -2.64
C ALA A 35 -11.03 -8.53 -3.74
N GLN A 36 -10.81 -9.19 -4.87
CA GLN A 36 -10.10 -8.57 -6.00
C GLN A 36 -10.85 -7.34 -6.52
N LYS A 37 -12.16 -7.42 -6.76
CA LYS A 37 -12.96 -6.27 -7.20
C LYS A 37 -12.91 -5.09 -6.22
N THR A 38 -12.96 -5.37 -4.92
CA THR A 38 -12.85 -4.36 -3.85
C THR A 38 -11.51 -3.64 -3.94
N ALA A 39 -10.41 -4.38 -4.04
CA ALA A 39 -9.07 -3.81 -4.17
C ALA A 39 -8.87 -3.03 -5.48
N LEU A 40 -9.38 -3.53 -6.60
CA LEU A 40 -9.29 -2.83 -7.90
C LEU A 40 -10.11 -1.53 -7.93
N THR A 41 -11.20 -1.46 -7.16
CA THR A 41 -11.95 -0.22 -7.00
C THR A 41 -11.13 0.82 -6.25
N ALA A 42 -10.32 0.41 -5.25
CA ALA A 42 -9.42 1.32 -4.54
C ALA A 42 -8.32 1.89 -5.45
N MET A 43 -7.86 1.14 -6.47
CA MET A 43 -6.90 1.66 -7.45
C MET A 43 -7.45 2.82 -8.30
N LEU A 44 -8.77 2.98 -8.39
CA LEU A 44 -9.39 4.11 -9.10
C LEU A 44 -9.18 5.47 -8.41
N LEU A 45 -8.69 5.48 -7.16
CA LEU A 45 -8.24 6.69 -6.47
C LEU A 45 -7.03 7.33 -7.15
N SER A 46 -6.19 6.54 -7.81
CA SER A 46 -5.05 7.05 -8.60
C SER A 46 -5.55 7.72 -9.88
N SER A 47 -4.90 8.80 -10.32
CA SER A 47 -5.20 9.46 -11.61
C SER A 47 -4.97 8.53 -12.80
N GLU A 48 -5.54 8.87 -13.96
CA GLU A 48 -5.34 8.08 -15.18
C GLU A 48 -3.86 7.94 -15.57
N ALA A 49 -3.08 9.03 -15.46
CA ALA A 49 -1.65 9.01 -15.73
C ALA A 49 -0.90 8.06 -14.78
N GLN A 50 -1.14 8.17 -13.46
CA GLN A 50 -0.53 7.27 -12.47
C GLN A 50 -0.88 5.81 -12.74
N ARG A 51 -2.13 5.51 -13.13
CA ARG A 51 -2.53 4.14 -13.46
C ARG A 51 -1.81 3.60 -14.70
N GLN A 52 -1.52 4.45 -15.69
CA GLN A 52 -0.73 4.07 -16.86
C GLN A 52 0.75 3.82 -16.49
N ASP A 53 1.25 4.54 -15.48
CA ASP A 53 2.63 4.43 -14.97
C ASP A 53 2.82 3.32 -13.92
N GLY A 54 1.89 2.35 -13.83
CA GLY A 54 2.05 1.16 -12.97
C GLY A 54 1.31 1.22 -11.62
N TYR A 55 0.58 2.29 -11.31
CA TYR A 55 -0.31 2.37 -10.14
C TYR A 55 -1.72 1.85 -10.43
N GLY A 56 -1.91 1.19 -11.58
CA GLY A 56 -3.18 0.67 -12.06
C GLY A 56 -2.98 -0.59 -12.88
N LEU A 57 -3.98 -1.46 -12.93
CA LEU A 57 -3.91 -2.61 -13.84
C LEU A 57 -3.84 -2.15 -15.31
N PRO A 58 -3.18 -2.94 -16.18
CA PRO A 58 -3.31 -2.78 -17.62
C PRO A 58 -4.79 -2.73 -18.06
N PRO A 59 -5.20 -1.83 -18.97
CA PRO A 59 -6.60 -1.68 -19.40
C PRO A 59 -7.30 -2.99 -19.80
N LYS A 60 -6.55 -3.93 -20.40
CA LYS A 60 -7.05 -5.26 -20.76
C LYS A 60 -7.64 -6.04 -19.57
N LEU A 61 -7.08 -5.87 -18.37
CA LEU A 61 -7.50 -6.60 -17.18
C LEU A 61 -8.78 -6.01 -16.58
N TYR A 62 -8.99 -4.68 -16.65
CA TYR A 62 -10.27 -4.07 -16.30
C TYR A 62 -11.41 -4.57 -17.20
N HIS A 63 -11.16 -4.73 -18.50
CA HIS A 63 -12.13 -5.32 -19.43
C HIS A 63 -12.39 -6.80 -19.15
N ALA A 64 -11.34 -7.56 -18.80
CA ALA A 64 -11.49 -8.96 -18.41
C ALA A 64 -12.33 -9.11 -17.14
N LEU A 65 -12.14 -8.21 -16.16
CA LEU A 65 -12.91 -8.21 -14.91
C LEU A 65 -14.40 -8.02 -15.18
N TYR A 66 -14.74 -7.11 -16.11
CA TYR A 66 -16.12 -6.90 -16.53
C TYR A 66 -16.72 -8.17 -17.13
N LYS A 67 -15.96 -8.97 -17.89
CA LYS A 67 -16.46 -10.24 -18.46
C LYS A 67 -16.68 -11.33 -17.42
N GLN A 68 -15.92 -11.32 -16.32
CA GLN A 68 -16.03 -12.32 -15.24
C GLN A 68 -17.25 -12.15 -14.34
N HIS A 69 -18.07 -11.12 -14.54
CA HIS A 69 -19.29 -10.91 -13.75
C HIS A 69 -20.30 -12.07 -13.84
N GLU A 70 -20.23 -12.91 -14.89
CA GLU A 70 -21.08 -14.09 -15.08
C GLU A 70 -20.58 -15.31 -14.30
N THR A 71 -19.27 -15.56 -14.32
CA THR A 71 -18.66 -16.73 -13.68
C THR A 71 -18.41 -16.53 -12.18
N LEU A 72 -18.31 -15.26 -11.74
CA LEU A 72 -17.95 -14.87 -10.37
C LEU A 72 -16.58 -15.37 -9.93
N GLU A 73 -15.70 -15.69 -10.87
CA GLU A 73 -14.31 -16.06 -10.60
C GLU A 73 -13.41 -14.82 -10.63
N PRO A 74 -12.32 -14.81 -9.84
CA PRO A 74 -11.33 -13.74 -9.91
C PRO A 74 -10.56 -13.78 -11.23
N LEU A 75 -9.92 -12.67 -11.59
CA LEU A 75 -8.99 -12.59 -12.72
C LEU A 75 -7.88 -13.62 -12.54
N GLN A 76 -7.60 -14.33 -13.61
CA GLN A 76 -6.46 -15.23 -13.65
C GLN A 76 -5.23 -14.52 -14.23
N PRO A 77 -4.02 -14.94 -13.82
CA PRO A 77 -3.72 -15.96 -12.80
C PRO A 77 -3.59 -15.33 -11.40
N SER A 78 -4.56 -15.60 -10.52
CA SER A 78 -4.57 -15.08 -9.14
C SER A 78 -4.37 -16.18 -8.10
N GLN A 79 -3.66 -15.82 -7.04
CA GLN A 79 -3.54 -16.62 -5.82
C GLN A 79 -4.02 -15.75 -4.65
N ILE A 80 -4.97 -16.26 -3.87
CA ILE A 80 -5.63 -15.49 -2.82
C ILE A 80 -5.59 -16.30 -1.54
N TRP A 81 -5.14 -15.68 -0.45
CA TRP A 81 -5.11 -16.24 0.89
C TRP A 81 -6.08 -15.50 1.80
N ILE A 82 -6.58 -16.21 2.80
CA ILE A 82 -7.45 -15.65 3.84
C ILE A 82 -6.83 -15.87 5.21
N GLY A 83 -6.88 -14.85 6.06
CA GLY A 83 -6.17 -14.78 7.32
C GLY A 83 -6.90 -13.94 8.37
N ARG A 84 -6.34 -13.90 9.58
CA ARG A 84 -6.97 -13.26 10.74
C ARG A 84 -6.20 -12.00 11.03
N TYR A 85 -6.90 -10.89 11.07
CA TYR A 85 -6.37 -9.68 11.66
C TYR A 85 -6.67 -9.67 13.17
N ALA A 86 -5.64 -9.43 13.98
CA ALA A 86 -5.69 -9.40 15.44
C ALA A 86 -5.26 -8.04 16.02
N GLY A 87 -5.08 -7.03 15.17
CA GLY A 87 -4.76 -5.66 15.59
C GLY A 87 -5.99 -4.87 16.05
N ASN A 88 -5.89 -3.54 16.02
CA ASN A 88 -6.96 -2.64 16.44
C ASN A 88 -8.27 -2.89 15.65
N PRO A 89 -9.41 -3.22 16.31
CA PRO A 89 -10.68 -3.47 15.62
C PRO A 89 -11.24 -2.28 14.81
N ALA A 90 -10.80 -1.05 15.10
CA ALA A 90 -11.18 0.13 14.34
C ALA A 90 -10.38 0.29 13.03
N PHE A 91 -9.26 -0.42 12.90
CA PHE A 91 -8.43 -0.38 11.70
C PHE A 91 -9.09 -1.15 10.55
N HIS A 92 -9.15 -0.50 9.40
CA HIS A 92 -9.63 -1.07 8.16
C HIS A 92 -8.80 -0.50 7.03
N ALA A 93 -8.39 -1.35 6.09
CA ALA A 93 -7.50 -0.94 5.03
C ALA A 93 -7.73 -1.77 3.76
N VAL A 94 -7.50 -1.12 2.63
CA VAL A 94 -7.32 -1.76 1.33
C VAL A 94 -6.04 -1.17 0.75
N ARG A 95 -4.97 -1.97 0.70
CA ARG A 95 -3.67 -1.58 0.14
C ARG A 95 -3.40 -2.38 -1.12
N VAL A 96 -2.93 -1.70 -2.17
CA VAL A 96 -2.48 -2.35 -3.40
C VAL A 96 -1.02 -2.00 -3.62
N THR A 97 -0.17 -3.01 -3.58
CA THR A 97 1.28 -2.90 -3.76
C THR A 97 1.62 -3.47 -5.13
N PRO A 98 2.12 -2.65 -6.07
CA PRO A 98 2.67 -3.16 -7.32
C PRO A 98 3.92 -3.99 -7.03
N MET A 99 4.05 -5.15 -7.66
CA MET A 99 5.11 -6.13 -7.40
C MET A 99 5.90 -6.46 -8.66
N VAL A 100 7.15 -6.83 -8.49
CA VAL A 100 8.04 -7.37 -9.53
C VAL A 100 8.55 -8.74 -9.14
N VAL A 101 8.72 -9.59 -10.15
CA VAL A 101 9.45 -10.85 -9.99
C VAL A 101 10.93 -10.54 -10.08
N ARG A 102 11.69 -11.00 -9.08
CA ARG A 102 13.13 -10.79 -8.99
C ARG A 102 13.85 -12.12 -9.16
N ILE A 103 14.87 -12.07 -10.02
CA ILE A 103 15.76 -13.19 -10.31
C ILE A 103 17.19 -12.62 -10.23
N PRO A 104 18.13 -13.28 -9.51
CA PRO A 104 19.51 -12.85 -9.42
C PRO A 104 20.13 -12.59 -10.80
N GLY A 105 20.78 -11.43 -10.94
CA GLY A 105 21.43 -11.02 -12.19
C GLY A 105 20.49 -10.47 -13.27
N ILE A 106 19.17 -10.47 -13.06
CA ILE A 106 18.20 -9.85 -13.97
C ILE A 106 17.80 -8.46 -13.43
N PRO A 107 17.93 -7.39 -14.23
CA PRO A 107 17.50 -6.04 -13.84
C PRO A 107 16.00 -5.97 -13.53
N GLU A 108 15.61 -4.97 -12.74
CA GLU A 108 14.19 -4.75 -12.47
C GLU A 108 13.42 -4.42 -13.75
N PRO A 109 12.22 -4.98 -13.95
CA PRO A 109 11.31 -4.53 -14.99
C PRO A 109 10.89 -3.07 -14.78
N GLY A 110 10.80 -2.31 -15.88
CA GLY A 110 10.33 -0.92 -15.85
C GLY A 110 8.83 -0.75 -15.60
N VAL A 111 8.09 -1.85 -15.39
CA VAL A 111 6.66 -1.86 -15.03
C VAL A 111 6.38 -3.03 -14.08
N PRO A 112 5.36 -2.93 -13.20
CA PRO A 112 4.95 -4.03 -12.35
C PRO A 112 4.58 -5.28 -13.15
N GLN A 113 4.87 -6.43 -12.57
CA GLN A 113 4.56 -7.75 -13.13
C GLN A 113 3.43 -8.46 -12.37
N ALA A 114 3.16 -8.03 -11.15
CA ALA A 114 2.04 -8.47 -10.36
C ALA A 114 1.52 -7.34 -9.47
N TYR A 115 0.38 -7.56 -8.84
CA TYR A 115 -0.21 -6.66 -7.86
C TYR A 115 -0.62 -7.48 -6.64
N LEU A 116 -0.10 -7.08 -5.47
CA LEU A 116 -0.47 -7.64 -4.18
C LEU A 116 -1.51 -6.72 -3.53
N MET A 117 -2.69 -7.26 -3.30
CA MET A 117 -3.85 -6.55 -2.78
C MET A 117 -4.16 -7.09 -1.39
N THR A 118 -4.05 -6.24 -0.37
CA THR A 118 -4.25 -6.62 1.03
C THR A 118 -5.46 -5.88 1.59
N ILE A 119 -6.43 -6.62 2.10
CA ILE A 119 -7.68 -6.10 2.67
C ILE A 119 -7.76 -6.50 4.13
N VAL A 120 -7.98 -5.53 5.01
CA VAL A 120 -8.30 -5.75 6.44
C VAL A 120 -9.64 -5.09 6.75
N ILE A 121 -10.59 -5.87 7.27
CA ILE A 121 -11.89 -5.39 7.74
C ILE A 121 -12.31 -6.19 8.97
N GLY A 122 -12.36 -5.53 10.14
CA GLY A 122 -12.62 -6.23 11.41
C GLY A 122 -11.55 -7.29 11.66
N ALA A 123 -11.94 -8.54 11.92
CA ALA A 123 -11.01 -9.65 12.13
C ALA A 123 -10.54 -10.33 10.82
N LEU A 124 -11.04 -9.91 9.66
CA LEU A 124 -10.73 -10.52 8.36
C LEU A 124 -9.50 -9.86 7.74
N LEU A 125 -8.54 -10.69 7.33
CA LEU A 125 -7.44 -10.35 6.42
C LEU A 125 -7.62 -11.15 5.11
N ILE A 126 -7.52 -10.51 3.96
CA ILE A 126 -7.41 -11.18 2.66
C ILE A 126 -6.19 -10.63 1.93
N GLN A 127 -5.38 -11.50 1.36
CA GLN A 127 -4.25 -11.15 0.51
C GLN A 127 -4.45 -11.76 -0.87
N CYS A 128 -4.50 -10.94 -1.91
CA CYS A 128 -4.73 -11.36 -3.29
C CYS A 128 -3.53 -10.95 -4.15
N LEU A 129 -2.84 -11.94 -4.72
CA LEU A 129 -1.77 -11.76 -5.69
C LEU A 129 -2.33 -12.00 -7.09
N LEU A 130 -2.20 -11.01 -7.97
CA LEU A 130 -2.56 -11.11 -9.38
C LEU A 130 -1.33 -10.84 -10.25
N PHE A 131 -0.90 -11.80 -11.07
CA PHE A 131 0.11 -11.55 -12.10
C PHE A 131 -0.55 -10.98 -13.36
N ILE A 132 0.14 -10.08 -14.07
CA ILE A 132 -0.40 -9.46 -15.31
C ILE A 132 -0.15 -10.28 -16.58
N ASN A 133 0.63 -11.35 -16.46
CA ASN A 133 1.04 -12.24 -17.54
C ASN A 133 1.18 -13.67 -17.02
N GLU A 134 0.59 -14.63 -17.73
CA GLU A 134 0.65 -16.06 -17.39
C GLU A 134 2.06 -16.64 -17.51
N ALA A 135 2.91 -16.08 -18.37
CA ALA A 135 4.26 -16.57 -18.60
C ALA A 135 5.23 -16.36 -17.42
N ILE A 136 4.83 -15.60 -16.41
CA ILE A 136 5.65 -15.24 -15.23
C ILE A 136 4.99 -15.66 -13.91
N VAL A 137 3.98 -16.52 -13.98
CA VAL A 137 3.28 -17.00 -12.79
C VAL A 137 4.21 -17.88 -11.99
N ILE A 138 4.32 -17.56 -10.72
CA ILE A 138 5.05 -18.34 -9.75
C ILE A 138 4.06 -18.73 -8.66
N GLU A 139 4.04 -20.01 -8.32
CA GLU A 139 3.28 -20.46 -7.16
C GLU A 139 3.95 -19.91 -5.90
N MET A 140 3.16 -19.27 -5.07
CA MET A 140 3.60 -18.66 -3.83
C MET A 140 3.00 -19.40 -2.66
N THR A 141 3.72 -19.41 -1.55
CA THR A 141 3.25 -19.89 -0.25
C THR A 141 3.37 -18.75 0.77
N SER A 142 2.68 -18.88 1.90
CA SER A 142 2.75 -17.90 2.98
C SER A 142 3.39 -18.51 4.22
N ASP A 143 4.42 -17.85 4.76
CA ASP A 143 5.05 -18.23 6.03
C ASP A 143 4.11 -18.14 7.24
N LEU A 144 3.09 -17.28 7.12
CA LEU A 144 2.01 -17.17 8.10
C LEU A 144 1.06 -18.38 8.03
N LYS A 145 1.29 -19.34 7.12
CA LYS A 145 0.46 -20.53 6.92
C LYS A 145 -1.00 -20.18 6.67
N LEU A 146 -1.24 -19.07 5.97
CA LEU A 146 -2.59 -18.66 5.58
C LEU A 146 -3.18 -19.70 4.62
N PRO A 147 -4.41 -20.17 4.83
CA PRO A 147 -5.07 -21.05 3.87
C PRO A 147 -5.26 -20.33 2.52
N LEU A 148 -5.00 -21.06 1.44
CA LEU A 148 -5.25 -20.61 0.08
C LEU A 148 -6.77 -20.63 -0.17
N LEU A 149 -7.36 -19.45 -0.34
CA LEU A 149 -8.76 -19.25 -0.73
C LEU A 149 -8.97 -19.54 -2.21
N TRP A 150 -8.02 -19.18 -3.07
CA TRP A 150 -8.14 -19.42 -4.50
C TRP A 150 -6.76 -19.54 -5.15
N PRO A 151 -6.54 -20.47 -6.10
CA PRO A 151 -7.41 -21.61 -6.40
C PRO A 151 -7.30 -22.67 -5.30
N SER A 152 -8.42 -23.23 -4.83
CA SER A 152 -8.41 -24.32 -3.84
C SER A 152 -9.55 -25.31 -4.11
N ASN A 153 -9.34 -26.55 -3.69
CA ASN A 153 -10.31 -27.66 -3.79
C ASN A 153 -10.80 -28.12 -2.41
N ASP A 154 -10.36 -27.47 -1.34
CA ASP A 154 -10.65 -27.86 0.04
C ASP A 154 -11.41 -26.75 0.77
N ASP A 155 -12.35 -27.16 1.62
CA ASP A 155 -13.03 -26.25 2.54
C ASP A 155 -12.05 -25.62 3.53
N ILE A 156 -12.25 -24.34 3.83
CA ILE A 156 -11.39 -23.62 4.77
C ILE A 156 -12.09 -23.50 6.10
N GLN A 157 -11.46 -24.05 7.15
CA GLN A 157 -11.86 -23.81 8.53
C GLN A 157 -11.31 -22.47 9.01
N TRP A 158 -12.18 -21.55 9.39
CA TRP A 158 -11.84 -20.20 9.81
C TRP A 158 -12.01 -20.03 11.34
N PRO A 159 -11.06 -19.41 12.06
CA PRO A 159 -9.74 -18.94 11.62
C PRO A 159 -8.69 -20.05 11.51
N SER A 160 -7.76 -19.91 10.57
CA SER A 160 -6.59 -20.78 10.39
C SER A 160 -5.34 -19.95 10.06
N GLY A 161 -4.15 -20.52 10.29
CA GLY A 161 -2.87 -19.82 10.12
C GLY A 161 -2.50 -18.91 11.30
N GLN A 162 -1.41 -18.18 11.14
CA GLN A 162 -0.98 -17.14 12.07
C GLN A 162 -1.78 -15.85 11.82
N SER A 163 -2.09 -15.12 12.90
CA SER A 163 -2.74 -13.82 12.79
C SER A 163 -1.73 -12.72 12.46
N CYS A 164 -2.18 -11.74 11.68
CA CYS A 164 -1.50 -10.48 11.42
C CYS A 164 -2.04 -9.40 12.36
N ASP A 165 -1.20 -8.57 12.96
CA ASP A 165 -1.63 -7.42 13.77
C ASP A 165 -1.27 -6.09 13.09
N SER A 166 -1.44 -4.99 13.81
CA SER A 166 -1.21 -3.65 13.27
C SER A 166 0.26 -3.41 12.90
N ASP A 167 1.19 -3.99 13.65
CA ASP A 167 2.63 -3.81 13.44
C ASP A 167 3.08 -4.64 12.23
N GLU A 168 2.47 -5.82 12.03
CA GLU A 168 2.81 -6.73 10.93
C GLU A 168 2.09 -6.41 9.60
N PHE A 169 1.07 -5.54 9.63
CA PHE A 169 0.24 -5.25 8.45
C PHE A 169 1.05 -4.75 7.27
N ALA A 170 2.03 -3.87 7.50
CA ALA A 170 2.86 -3.32 6.44
C ALA A 170 3.69 -4.43 5.75
N HIS A 171 4.38 -5.27 6.52
CA HIS A 171 5.16 -6.39 6.00
C HIS A 171 4.29 -7.39 5.21
N VAL A 172 3.09 -7.70 5.71
CA VAL A 172 2.13 -8.54 4.98
C VAL A 172 1.74 -7.87 3.66
N ALA A 173 1.42 -6.58 3.67
CA ALA A 173 1.01 -5.86 2.48
C ALA A 173 2.14 -5.64 1.47
N ASP A 174 3.40 -5.69 1.91
CA ASP A 174 4.60 -5.65 1.08
C ASP A 174 5.07 -7.04 0.63
N GLY A 175 4.33 -8.10 1.00
CA GLY A 175 4.59 -9.45 0.55
C GLY A 175 5.77 -10.15 1.22
N VAL A 176 6.28 -9.62 2.34
CA VAL A 176 7.45 -10.16 3.07
C VAL A 176 7.27 -11.64 3.44
N HIS A 177 6.03 -12.04 3.74
CA HIS A 177 5.69 -13.41 4.12
C HIS A 177 5.40 -14.34 2.93
N LEU A 178 5.45 -13.84 1.70
CA LEU A 178 5.24 -14.64 0.51
C LEU A 178 6.55 -15.26 0.05
N LYS A 179 6.56 -16.58 -0.12
CA LYS A 179 7.70 -17.35 -0.60
C LYS A 179 7.38 -18.04 -1.91
N SER A 180 8.27 -17.86 -2.89
CA SER A 180 8.26 -18.62 -4.13
C SER A 180 8.52 -20.10 -3.86
N THR A 181 7.84 -20.97 -4.61
CA THR A 181 8.18 -22.41 -4.68
C THR A 181 9.37 -22.70 -5.60
N VAL A 182 9.83 -21.71 -6.35
CA VAL A 182 11.01 -21.77 -7.23
C VAL A 182 12.19 -21.11 -6.52
N ASP A 183 13.29 -21.85 -6.40
CA ASP A 183 14.54 -21.39 -5.80
C ASP A 183 15.05 -20.11 -6.47
N ASP A 184 15.63 -19.21 -5.66
CA ASP A 184 16.22 -17.94 -6.09
C ASP A 184 15.27 -16.97 -6.82
N VAL A 185 13.96 -17.23 -6.82
CA VAL A 185 12.96 -16.30 -7.35
C VAL A 185 12.22 -15.65 -6.18
N THR A 186 12.19 -14.32 -6.13
CA THR A 186 11.45 -13.57 -5.11
C THR A 186 10.39 -12.68 -5.75
N LEU A 187 9.39 -12.34 -4.95
CA LEU A 187 8.40 -11.32 -5.29
C LEU A 187 8.68 -10.13 -4.38
N GLU A 188 8.96 -8.97 -4.96
CA GLU A 188 9.32 -7.76 -4.23
C GLU A 188 8.42 -6.60 -4.65
N PRO A 189 8.14 -5.64 -3.76
CA PRO A 189 7.49 -4.41 -4.15
C PRO A 189 8.26 -3.71 -5.28
N TRP A 190 7.54 -3.23 -6.29
CA TRP A 190 8.15 -2.54 -7.43
C TRP A 190 8.82 -1.25 -6.95
N SER A 191 10.12 -1.12 -7.16
CA SER A 191 10.91 -0.04 -6.54
C SER A 191 10.33 1.34 -6.88
N VAL A 192 9.89 1.58 -8.11
CA VAL A 192 9.33 2.89 -8.52
C VAL A 192 8.06 3.28 -7.74
N ALA A 193 7.29 2.31 -7.25
CA ALA A 193 6.05 2.55 -6.49
C ALA A 193 6.19 2.35 -4.97
N ALA A 194 7.10 1.50 -4.53
CA ALA A 194 7.31 1.16 -3.12
C ALA A 194 8.51 1.89 -2.51
N GLN A 195 9.50 2.20 -3.34
CA GLN A 195 10.61 3.08 -3.03
C GLN A 195 10.30 4.41 -3.72
N LEU A 196 9.62 5.33 -3.02
CA LEU A 196 9.98 6.73 -3.24
C LEU A 196 11.50 6.76 -3.17
N PRO A 197 12.23 7.20 -4.21
CA PRO A 197 13.66 6.95 -4.30
C PRO A 197 14.29 7.33 -2.96
N GLU A 198 15.00 6.37 -2.35
CA GLU A 198 15.46 6.47 -0.97
C GLU A 198 15.93 7.88 -0.71
N SER A 199 15.33 8.51 0.31
CA SER A 199 15.76 9.85 0.61
C SER A 199 17.20 9.77 1.12
N ALA A 200 18.15 10.16 0.28
CA ALA A 200 19.56 9.96 0.57
C ALA A 200 20.04 10.98 1.60
N LEU A 201 20.85 10.54 2.57
CA LEU A 201 21.58 11.46 3.43
C LEU A 201 22.76 12.05 2.63
N GLU A 202 22.65 13.32 2.23
CA GLU A 202 23.68 14.07 1.51
C GLU A 202 24.02 15.33 2.32
N ASP A 203 25.28 15.45 2.75
CA ASP A 203 25.78 16.60 3.53
C ASP A 203 24.94 16.97 4.77
N GLY A 204 24.47 15.97 5.52
CA GLY A 204 23.65 16.17 6.72
C GLY A 204 22.18 16.49 6.46
N LYS A 205 21.74 16.40 5.20
CA LYS A 205 20.36 16.62 4.76
C LYS A 205 19.76 15.37 4.15
N ILE A 206 18.46 15.25 4.28
CA ILE A 206 17.66 14.26 3.59
C ILE A 206 17.27 14.83 2.23
N LYS A 207 17.76 14.21 1.16
CA LYS A 207 17.44 14.53 -0.23
C LYS A 207 16.21 13.75 -0.66
N VAL A 208 15.13 14.44 -0.98
CA VAL A 208 13.87 13.80 -1.39
C VAL A 208 13.58 14.13 -2.86
N PRO A 209 13.25 13.13 -3.69
CA PRO A 209 12.74 13.34 -5.03
C PRO A 209 11.45 14.17 -5.01
N ALA A 210 11.40 15.23 -5.82
CA ALA A 210 10.22 16.05 -5.95
C ALA A 210 9.20 15.40 -6.92
N LEU A 211 7.90 15.66 -6.70
CA LEU A 211 6.82 15.11 -7.54
C LEU A 211 6.89 15.54 -9.02
N CYS A 212 7.71 16.53 -9.36
CA CYS A 212 7.95 16.90 -10.75
C CYS A 212 8.82 15.87 -11.51
N GLY A 213 9.38 14.86 -10.82
CA GLY A 213 10.17 13.77 -11.41
C GLY A 213 11.55 14.15 -11.94
N LYS A 214 11.96 15.42 -11.79
CA LYS A 214 13.21 15.98 -12.35
C LYS A 214 14.16 16.58 -11.31
N HIS A 215 13.64 16.98 -10.16
CA HIS A 215 14.37 17.73 -9.15
C HIS A 215 14.20 17.09 -7.78
N TYR A 216 14.93 17.64 -6.82
CA TYR A 216 14.92 17.22 -5.43
C TYR A 216 14.58 18.41 -4.54
N TYR A 217 14.08 18.13 -3.35
CA TYR A 217 14.07 19.07 -2.24
C TYR A 217 14.83 18.45 -1.06
N TYR A 218 15.26 19.29 -0.12
CA TYR A 218 16.09 18.86 0.99
C TYR A 218 15.49 19.33 2.32
N TYR A 219 15.67 18.53 3.36
CA TYR A 219 15.38 18.94 4.74
C TYR A 219 16.43 18.37 5.72
N PRO A 220 16.64 18.97 6.90
CA PRO A 220 17.66 18.52 7.85
C PRO A 220 17.45 17.08 8.33
N ALA A 221 18.53 16.28 8.40
CA ALA A 221 18.45 14.91 8.91
C ALA A 221 18.04 14.84 10.39
N SER A 222 18.31 15.89 11.17
CA SER A 222 17.88 16.00 12.56
C SER A 222 16.36 15.92 12.72
N LEU A 223 15.58 16.39 11.73
CA LEU A 223 14.12 16.28 11.76
C LEU A 223 13.65 14.84 11.54
N CYS A 224 14.30 14.11 10.63
CA CYS A 224 14.02 12.68 10.43
C CYS A 224 14.34 11.89 11.71
N GLN A 225 15.50 12.17 12.33
CA GLN A 225 15.86 11.55 13.61
C GLN A 225 14.86 11.86 14.73
N ALA A 226 14.36 13.09 14.80
CA ALA A 226 13.36 13.49 15.78
C ALA A 226 12.00 12.81 15.53
N ALA A 227 11.59 12.62 14.27
CA ALA A 227 10.38 11.88 13.91
C ALA A 227 10.43 10.41 14.34
N ILE A 228 11.58 9.75 14.16
CA ILE A 228 11.84 8.40 14.69
C ILE A 228 11.69 8.35 16.22
N GLN A 229 12.01 9.45 16.91
CA GLN A 229 11.87 9.59 18.37
C GLN A 229 10.46 10.03 18.80
N GLY A 230 9.50 10.10 17.88
CA GLY A 230 8.11 10.46 18.15
C GLY A 230 7.82 11.97 18.13
N HIS A 231 8.72 12.78 17.58
CA HIS A 231 8.52 14.22 17.41
C HIS A 231 8.24 14.56 15.95
N TYR A 232 6.99 14.91 15.66
CA TYR A 232 6.51 15.15 14.30
C TYR A 232 6.57 16.63 13.93
N TYR A 233 6.90 16.91 12.67
CA TYR A 233 7.10 18.27 12.19
C TYR A 233 6.44 18.48 10.84
N ALA A 234 6.01 19.71 10.56
CA ALA A 234 5.62 20.13 9.22
C ALA A 234 6.50 21.27 8.72
N PHE A 235 6.76 21.31 7.42
CA PHE A 235 7.52 22.37 6.79
C PHE A 235 7.10 22.57 5.33
N ALA A 236 7.30 23.79 4.83
CA ALA A 236 7.15 24.09 3.41
C ALA A 236 8.53 24.06 2.72
N THR A 237 8.60 23.47 1.54
CA THR A 237 9.83 23.41 0.74
C THR A 237 9.49 23.47 -0.75
N CYS A 238 10.44 23.82 -1.61
CA CYS A 238 10.21 23.98 -3.04
C CYS A 238 11.29 23.28 -3.85
N CYS A 239 10.90 22.77 -5.02
CA CYS A 239 11.86 22.29 -6.00
C CYS A 239 12.27 23.42 -6.95
N GLU A 240 13.31 23.19 -7.75
CA GLU A 240 13.85 24.16 -8.70
C GLU A 240 12.85 24.57 -9.80
N CYS A 241 11.77 23.80 -10.02
CA CYS A 241 10.68 24.20 -10.90
C CYS A 241 9.81 25.35 -10.36
N GLY A 242 9.97 25.75 -9.10
CA GLY A 242 9.12 26.75 -8.45
C GLY A 242 7.81 26.19 -7.90
N TYR A 243 7.59 24.88 -7.96
CA TYR A 243 6.52 24.22 -7.21
C TYR A 243 6.97 24.01 -5.77
N CYS A 244 6.05 24.27 -4.84
CA CYS A 244 6.27 24.08 -3.42
C CYS A 244 5.39 22.96 -2.89
N TYR A 245 5.80 22.43 -1.74
CA TYR A 245 5.26 21.25 -1.09
C TYR A 245 5.10 21.55 0.39
N LEU A 246 3.96 21.16 0.94
CA LEU A 246 3.75 21.08 2.37
C LEU A 246 4.05 19.65 2.80
N ILE A 247 5.11 19.48 3.57
CA ILE A 247 5.58 18.18 4.04
C ILE A 247 5.27 18.04 5.53
N GLN A 248 4.82 16.86 5.93
CA GLN A 248 4.65 16.48 7.32
C GLN A 248 5.43 15.19 7.59
N LEU A 249 6.27 15.20 8.62
CA LEU A 249 6.97 14.02 9.11
C LEU A 249 6.09 13.25 10.07
N GLU A 250 5.92 11.97 9.79
CA GLU A 250 5.16 11.02 10.60
C GLU A 250 6.07 9.83 10.94
N HIS A 251 5.55 8.88 11.72
CA HIS A 251 6.31 7.73 12.22
C HIS A 251 6.95 6.87 11.12
N ASP A 252 6.32 6.84 9.95
CA ASP A 252 6.66 6.01 8.79
C ASP A 252 7.37 6.81 7.67
N GLY A 253 7.53 8.12 7.82
CA GLY A 253 8.33 8.93 6.90
C GLY A 253 7.79 10.33 6.63
N ALA A 254 8.29 10.92 5.55
CA ALA A 254 7.91 12.25 5.09
C ALA A 254 6.73 12.17 4.11
N HIS A 255 5.60 12.78 4.46
CA HIS A 255 4.38 12.78 3.66
C HIS A 255 4.14 14.15 3.04
N CYS A 256 3.92 14.18 1.73
CA CYS A 256 3.48 15.39 1.04
C CYS A 256 1.97 15.58 1.23
N LYS A 257 1.57 16.58 2.02
CA LYS A 257 0.15 16.88 2.31
C LYS A 257 -0.49 17.78 1.27
N ALA A 258 0.29 18.67 0.65
CA ALA A 258 -0.17 19.51 -0.45
C ALA A 258 1.00 19.89 -1.36
N TYR A 259 0.73 20.17 -2.64
CA TYR A 259 1.71 20.71 -3.58
C TYR A 259 1.05 21.73 -4.51
N GLY A 260 1.79 22.76 -4.93
CA GLY A 260 1.21 23.83 -5.73
C GLY A 260 2.10 25.06 -5.86
N ALA A 261 1.46 26.21 -6.13
CA ALA A 261 2.16 27.49 -6.21
C ALA A 261 2.69 27.91 -4.82
N ALA A 262 3.83 28.60 -4.80
CA ALA A 262 4.50 28.99 -3.56
C ALA A 262 3.58 29.75 -2.58
N ASP A 263 2.79 30.70 -3.09
CA ASP A 263 1.90 31.51 -2.26
C ASP A 263 0.75 30.70 -1.63
N GLU A 264 0.28 29.65 -2.31
CA GLU A 264 -0.78 28.78 -1.79
C GLU A 264 -0.25 27.89 -0.67
N ILE A 265 0.89 27.24 -0.91
CA ILE A 265 1.55 26.38 0.07
C ILE A 265 2.02 27.17 1.29
N LYS A 266 2.54 28.39 1.08
CA LYS A 266 2.91 29.28 2.18
C LYS A 266 1.72 29.62 3.06
N LYS A 267 0.57 29.98 2.48
CA LYS A 267 -0.65 30.24 3.25
C LYS A 267 -1.12 29.02 4.04
N MET A 268 -1.06 27.83 3.44
CA MET A 268 -1.41 26.58 4.13
C MET A 268 -0.49 26.35 5.33
N TYR A 269 0.83 26.46 5.12
CA TYR A 269 1.82 26.30 6.18
C TYR A 269 1.66 27.34 7.31
N GLU A 270 1.47 28.62 6.97
CA GLU A 270 1.24 29.68 7.96
C GLU A 270 -0.02 29.43 8.80
N ALA A 271 -1.08 28.88 8.18
CA ALA A 271 -2.34 28.55 8.86
C ALA A 271 -2.26 27.31 9.77
N MET A 272 -1.23 26.45 9.62
CA MET A 272 -1.07 25.29 10.49
C MET A 272 -0.81 25.73 11.94
N ALA A 273 -1.44 25.02 12.88
CA ALA A 273 -1.12 25.14 14.30
C ALA A 273 0.27 24.55 14.59
N GLY A 274 0.90 25.06 15.65
CA GLY A 274 2.24 24.64 16.06
C GLY A 274 3.20 25.83 16.13
N GLU A 275 4.12 25.77 17.09
CA GLU A 275 5.19 26.76 17.20
C GLU A 275 6.22 26.50 16.10
N GLU A 276 6.59 27.56 15.37
CA GLU A 276 7.65 27.49 14.38
C GLU A 276 9.00 27.52 15.08
N ILE A 277 9.79 26.48 14.83
CA ILE A 277 11.16 26.37 15.30
C ILE A 277 12.13 26.67 14.15
N SER A 278 13.31 27.16 14.51
CA SER A 278 14.42 27.33 13.59
C SER A 278 15.49 26.28 13.90
N ILE A 279 15.94 25.60 12.86
CA ILE A 279 17.01 24.62 12.89
C ILE A 279 18.17 25.23 12.15
N VAL A 280 19.28 25.45 12.86
CA VAL A 280 20.47 26.07 12.28
C VAL A 280 21.52 24.98 12.10
N ASP A 281 21.93 24.77 10.86
CA ASP A 281 22.99 23.83 10.50
C ASP A 281 24.03 24.50 9.59
N SER A 282 25.02 23.72 9.13
CA SER A 282 26.10 24.20 8.25
C SER A 282 25.62 24.72 6.90
N ALA A 283 24.35 24.49 6.55
CA ALA A 283 23.76 24.86 5.27
C ALA A 283 22.66 25.92 5.39
N GLY A 284 22.44 26.47 6.59
CA GLY A 284 21.61 27.64 6.81
C GLY A 284 20.58 27.46 7.93
N VAL A 285 19.52 28.27 7.85
CA VAL A 285 18.39 28.19 8.77
C VAL A 285 17.23 27.51 8.06
N PHE A 286 16.70 26.45 8.67
CA PHE A 286 15.52 25.73 8.22
C PHE A 286 14.38 25.95 9.20
N PHE A 287 13.18 26.21 8.70
CA PHE A 287 11.99 26.45 9.53
C PHE A 287 11.04 25.26 9.45
N ALA A 288 10.52 24.86 10.61
CA ALA A 288 9.52 23.80 10.71
C ALA A 288 8.58 24.08 11.90
N LYS A 289 7.33 23.63 11.81
CA LYS A 289 6.38 23.66 12.92
C LYS A 289 6.33 22.30 13.62
N LEU A 290 6.41 22.29 14.94
CA LEU A 290 6.17 21.07 15.72
C LEU A 290 4.67 20.74 15.70
N ILE A 291 4.34 19.50 15.35
CA ILE A 291 2.97 18.98 15.34
C ILE A 291 2.73 18.25 16.67
N THR A 292 1.81 18.78 17.48
CA THR A 292 1.37 18.15 18.74
C THR A 292 0.03 17.44 18.51
N GLY A 293 -0.12 16.27 19.13
CA GLY A 293 -1.04 15.19 18.76
C GLY A 293 -2.53 15.39 18.96
N ASP A 294 -3.10 16.52 18.52
CA ASP A 294 -4.55 16.68 18.31
C ASP A 294 -4.92 17.03 16.85
N ASN A 295 -3.92 17.28 15.98
CA ASN A 295 -4.14 17.68 14.58
C ASN A 295 -3.67 16.65 13.54
N ALA A 296 -3.25 15.45 13.94
CA ALA A 296 -2.76 14.42 13.01
C ALA A 296 -3.86 13.81 12.12
N ASP A 297 -5.14 13.92 12.55
CA ASP A 297 -6.28 13.23 11.93
C ASP A 297 -7.40 14.15 11.41
N THR A 298 -7.13 15.45 11.17
CA THR A 298 -8.19 16.32 10.60
C THR A 298 -7.93 16.57 9.11
N PRO A 299 -8.64 15.87 8.20
CA PRO A 299 -8.72 16.31 6.81
C PRO A 299 -9.57 17.59 6.76
N ALA A 300 -9.07 18.61 6.05
CA ALA A 300 -9.90 19.69 5.54
C ALA A 300 -10.69 19.22 4.31
#